data_AF-A0A4S2QYS7-F1
#
_entry.id   AF-A0A4S2QYS7-F1
#
_cell.length_a   1.000
_cell.length_b   1.000
_cell.length_c   1.000
_cell.angle_alpha   90.00
_cell.angle_beta   90.00
_cell.angle_gamma   90.00
#
_symmetry.space_group_name_H-M   'P 1'
#
loop_
_entity.id
_entity.type
_entity.pdbx_description
1 polymer ?
#
loop_
_entity_poly.entity_id
_entity_poly.type
_entity_poly.pdbx_seq_one_letter_code
_entity_poly.pdbx_strand_id
1 'polypeptide(L)'
;MLARSELSGELFGEAEAWAGEHGIEYHRTLACLEGWKAGGWPSWHLTDLVPIDCACGAKARLFLTVDSGRDPDLNVGRFGELRIFTCPVDASHPLRLNIQ
;
A
#
# COMPACT_ATOMS: atom_id res chain seq x y z
N MET A 1 7.90 5.27 -3.73
CA MET A 1 7.64 6.57 -4.41
C MET A 1 6.17 7.04 -4.28
N LEU A 2 5.51 6.86 -3.12
CA LEU A 2 4.12 7.35 -2.87
C LEU A 2 4.13 8.70 -2.14
N ALA A 3 5.13 8.89 -1.28
CA ALA A 3 5.28 10.08 -0.45
C ALA A 3 5.43 11.37 -1.27
N ARG A 4 5.91 11.31 -2.53
CA ARG A 4 6.19 12.52 -3.30
C ARG A 4 4.95 13.27 -3.79
N SER A 5 3.80 12.60 -3.90
CA SER A 5 2.53 13.25 -4.30
C SER A 5 1.67 13.68 -3.10
N GLU A 6 2.05 13.27 -1.90
CA GLU A 6 1.30 13.46 -0.66
C GLU A 6 2.09 14.34 0.34
N LEU A 7 3.40 14.51 0.14
CA LEU A 7 4.27 15.41 0.90
C LEU A 7 4.78 16.54 0.01
N SER A 8 5.07 17.69 0.62
CA SER A 8 5.86 18.73 -0.02
C SER A 8 7.25 18.20 -0.38
N GLY A 9 7.92 18.84 -1.35
CA GLY A 9 9.28 18.44 -1.74
C GLY A 9 10.29 18.49 -0.58
N GLU A 10 10.10 19.43 0.34
CA GLU A 10 10.90 19.58 1.56
C GLU A 10 10.69 18.39 2.52
N LEU A 11 9.44 18.12 2.92
CA LEU A 11 9.12 16.99 3.81
C LEU A 11 9.49 15.64 3.20
N PHE A 12 9.36 15.51 1.88
CA PHE A 12 9.81 14.31 1.18
C PHE A 12 11.33 14.13 1.30
N GLY A 13 12.10 15.21 1.12
CA GLY A 13 13.56 15.18 1.28
C GLY A 13 13.99 14.82 2.70
N GLU A 14 13.33 15.40 3.71
CA GLU A 14 13.58 15.08 5.12
C GLU A 14 13.27 13.62 5.45
N ALA A 15 12.14 13.10 4.96
CA ALA A 15 11.74 11.72 5.18
C ALA A 15 12.73 10.72 4.56
N GLU A 16 13.21 10.99 3.34
CA GLU A 16 14.22 10.14 2.68
C GLU A 16 15.58 10.20 3.39
N ALA A 17 15.99 11.39 3.86
CA ALA A 17 17.24 11.53 4.62
C ALA A 17 17.17 10.75 5.94
N TRP A 18 16.09 10.91 6.71
CA TRP A 18 15.86 10.17 7.94
C TRP A 18 15.84 8.66 7.70
N ALA A 19 15.15 8.21 6.66
CA ALA A 19 15.06 6.80 6.29
C ALA A 19 16.44 6.21 5.94
N GLY A 20 17.26 6.95 5.18
CA GLY A 20 18.63 6.58 4.85
C GLY A 20 19.54 6.46 6.08
N GLU A 21 19.46 7.41 7.02
CA GLU A 21 20.22 7.38 8.27
C GLU A 21 19.87 6.15 9.14
N HIS A 22 18.63 5.67 9.08
CA HIS A 22 18.15 4.56 9.91
C HIS A 22 18.15 3.22 9.17
N GLY A 23 18.60 3.18 7.90
CA GLY A 23 18.58 1.97 7.07
C GLY A 23 17.17 1.43 6.82
N ILE A 24 16.16 2.31 6.82
CA ILE A 24 14.75 1.95 6.62
C ILE A 24 14.39 2.26 5.17
N GLU A 25 13.85 1.28 4.46
CA GLU A 25 13.22 1.53 3.17
C GLU A 25 11.70 1.51 3.36
N TYR A 26 11.03 2.65 3.28
CA TYR A 26 9.58 2.72 3.52
C TYR A 26 8.78 1.65 2.76
N HIS A 27 9.11 1.45 1.49
CA HIS A 27 8.43 0.52 0.59
C HIS A 27 8.74 -0.97 0.87
N ARG A 28 9.75 -1.29 1.69
CA ARG A 28 10.09 -2.66 2.11
C ARG A 28 9.85 -2.92 3.59
N THR A 29 10.04 -1.93 4.45
CA THR A 29 10.05 -2.10 5.90
C THR A 29 8.73 -1.72 6.55
N LEU A 30 8.10 -0.64 6.10
CA LEU A 30 6.87 -0.11 6.72
C LEU A 30 5.61 -0.43 5.90
N ALA A 31 5.76 -0.54 4.58
CA ALA A 31 4.66 -0.93 3.70
C ALA A 31 4.45 -2.45 3.67
N CYS A 32 5.51 -3.27 3.74
CA CYS A 32 5.48 -4.74 3.75
C CYS A 32 5.60 -5.30 5.17
N LEU A 33 4.67 -4.94 6.06
CA LEU A 33 4.56 -5.65 7.34
C LEU A 33 4.05 -7.07 7.06
N GLU A 34 4.70 -8.07 7.66
CA GLU A 34 4.29 -9.48 7.57
C GLU A 34 2.89 -9.67 8.16
N GLY A 35 2.03 -10.42 7.47
CA GLY A 35 0.66 -10.68 7.90
C GLY A 35 -0.35 -9.63 7.45
N TRP A 36 -1.57 -9.75 7.98
CA TRP A 36 -2.70 -8.92 7.53
C TRP A 36 -2.67 -7.54 8.16
N LYS A 37 -3.04 -6.52 7.38
CA LYS A 37 -2.96 -5.11 7.79
C LYS A 37 -4.23 -4.34 7.41
N ALA A 38 -4.83 -3.65 8.37
CA ALA A 38 -5.92 -2.71 8.11
C ALA A 38 -5.37 -1.31 7.82
N GLY A 39 -5.75 -0.74 6.68
CA GLY A 39 -5.35 0.59 6.26
C GLY A 39 -3.85 0.78 6.07
N GLY A 40 -3.38 2.00 6.33
CA GLY A 40 -2.00 2.42 6.07
C GLY A 40 -1.73 2.55 4.57
N TRP A 41 -0.51 2.23 4.17
CA TRP A 41 -0.08 2.35 2.77
C TRP A 41 0.20 0.99 2.14
N PRO A 42 -0.18 0.80 0.86
CA PRO A 42 0.09 -0.44 0.15
C PRO A 42 1.59 -0.63 -0.08
N SER A 43 2.03 -1.87 0.04
CA SER A 43 3.33 -2.36 -0.43
C SER A 43 3.33 -2.42 -1.96
N TRP A 44 4.47 -2.07 -2.56
CA TRP A 44 4.69 -2.10 -4.02
C TRP A 44 6.07 -2.70 -4.28
N HIS A 45 6.24 -3.96 -3.91
CA HIS A 45 7.54 -4.64 -3.94
C HIS A 45 7.77 -5.47 -5.22
N LEU A 46 6.72 -5.67 -6.04
CA LEU A 46 6.78 -6.39 -7.33
C LEU A 46 6.53 -5.50 -8.55
N THR A 47 5.95 -4.33 -8.37
CA THR A 47 5.73 -3.35 -9.45
C THR A 47 6.10 -1.96 -8.99
N ASP A 48 6.26 -1.07 -9.96
CA ASP A 48 6.16 0.35 -9.68
C ASP A 48 4.81 0.71 -9.07
N LEU A 49 4.79 1.90 -8.51
CA LEU A 49 3.65 2.42 -7.80
C LEU A 49 2.51 2.77 -8.75
N VAL A 50 1.34 2.16 -8.56
CA VAL A 50 0.16 2.44 -9.36
C VAL A 50 -0.90 3.13 -8.50
N PRO A 51 -1.29 4.38 -8.81
CA PRO A 51 -2.46 5.00 -8.19
C PRO A 51 -3.71 4.18 -8.48
N ILE A 52 -4.53 3.94 -7.44
CA ILE A 52 -5.79 3.22 -7.58
C ILE A 52 -6.93 4.22 -7.41
N ASP A 53 -7.68 4.47 -8.49
CA ASP A 53 -8.78 5.42 -8.50
C ASP A 53 -10.15 4.73 -8.36
N CYS A 54 -11.05 5.39 -7.64
CA CYS A 54 -12.45 5.03 -7.57
C CYS A 54 -13.18 5.38 -8.88
N ALA A 55 -14.36 4.77 -9.10
CA ALA A 55 -15.24 5.09 -10.23
C ALA A 55 -15.65 6.58 -10.24
N CYS A 56 -15.70 7.22 -9.08
CA CYS A 56 -16.01 8.64 -8.94
C CYS A 56 -14.80 9.56 -9.16
N GLY A 57 -13.62 9.02 -9.48
CA GLY A 57 -12.37 9.77 -9.71
C GLY A 57 -11.57 10.13 -8.46
N ALA A 58 -12.06 9.80 -7.25
CA ALA A 58 -11.27 9.99 -6.04
C ALA A 58 -10.18 8.91 -5.90
N LYS A 59 -8.99 9.28 -5.44
CA LYS A 59 -7.94 8.32 -5.07
C LYS A 59 -8.47 7.38 -3.98
N ALA A 60 -8.51 6.08 -4.27
CA ALA A 60 -8.94 5.08 -3.32
C ALA A 60 -7.90 4.92 -2.20
N ARG A 61 -8.36 4.59 -0.99
CA ARG A 61 -7.50 4.36 0.17
C ARG A 61 -7.41 2.87 0.46
N LEU A 62 -6.23 2.41 0.87
CA LEU A 62 -6.07 1.03 1.31
C LEU A 62 -6.99 0.79 2.52
N PHE A 63 -7.76 -0.28 2.47
CA PHE A 63 -8.64 -0.72 3.54
C PHE A 63 -8.08 -1.96 4.22
N LEU A 64 -7.65 -2.96 3.45
CA LEU A 64 -7.10 -4.22 3.98
C LEU A 64 -6.03 -4.77 3.03
N THR A 65 -4.91 -5.21 3.61
CA THR A 65 -3.97 -6.14 3.00
C THR A 65 -4.15 -7.52 3.62
N VAL A 66 -4.38 -8.51 2.78
CA VAL A 66 -4.37 -9.94 3.10
C VAL A 66 -3.08 -10.50 2.51
N ASP A 67 -2.17 -10.89 3.39
CA ASP A 67 -0.90 -11.53 3.04
C ASP A 67 -1.05 -13.04 3.12
N SER A 68 -0.45 -13.77 2.17
CA SER A 68 -0.34 -15.23 2.28
C SER A 68 0.44 -15.61 3.55
N GLY A 69 1.41 -14.78 3.95
CA GLY A 69 2.09 -14.86 5.24
C GLY A 69 2.60 -16.25 5.58
N ARG A 70 2.45 -16.64 6.85
CA ARG A 70 2.81 -17.99 7.34
C ARG A 70 1.61 -18.92 7.52
N ASP A 71 0.42 -18.49 7.10
CA ASP A 71 -0.77 -19.34 7.19
C ASP A 71 -0.72 -20.38 6.05
N PRO A 72 -0.55 -21.68 6.36
CA PRO A 72 -0.41 -22.71 5.33
C PRO A 72 -1.68 -22.89 4.49
N ASP A 73 -2.84 -22.50 5.01
CA ASP A 73 -4.14 -22.69 4.38
C ASP A 73 -4.57 -21.49 3.53
N LEU A 74 -3.85 -20.36 3.63
CA LEU A 74 -4.14 -19.13 2.90
C LEU A 74 -3.11 -18.86 1.81
N ASN A 75 -3.52 -19.05 0.56
CA ASN A 75 -2.69 -18.77 -0.60
C ASN A 75 -3.32 -17.67 -1.46
N VAL A 76 -2.71 -16.49 -1.46
CA VAL A 76 -3.11 -15.40 -2.34
C VAL A 76 -2.28 -15.45 -3.61
N GLY A 77 -2.88 -15.90 -4.72
CA GLY A 77 -2.19 -15.97 -6.00
C GLY A 77 -0.95 -16.89 -5.96
N ARG A 78 0.24 -16.33 -6.20
CA ARG A 78 1.53 -17.04 -6.17
C ARG A 78 2.30 -16.77 -4.88
N PHE A 79 1.67 -17.01 -3.72
CA PHE A 79 2.19 -16.66 -2.39
C PHE A 79 2.45 -15.15 -2.22
N GLY A 80 1.50 -14.36 -2.69
CA GLY A 80 1.58 -12.90 -2.70
C GLY A 80 0.61 -12.25 -1.71
N GLU A 81 0.18 -11.05 -2.05
CA GLU A 81 -0.72 -10.22 -1.25
C GLU A 81 -1.96 -9.77 -2.05
N LEU A 82 -3.11 -9.70 -1.37
CA LEU A 82 -4.34 -9.08 -1.87
C LEU A 82 -4.55 -7.77 -1.13
N ARG A 83 -4.68 -6.68 -1.88
CA ARG A 83 -4.95 -5.35 -1.36
C ARG A 83 -6.34 -4.90 -1.80
N ILE A 84 -7.13 -4.51 -0.81
CA ILE A 84 -8.51 -4.05 -0.97
C ILE A 84 -8.53 -2.56 -0.70
N PHE A 85 -9.06 -1.78 -1.64
CA PHE A 85 -9.17 -0.33 -1.52
C PHE A 85 -10.62 0.12 -1.54
N THR A 86 -10.92 1.12 -0.72
CA THR A 86 -12.24 1.73 -0.59
C THR A 86 -12.21 3.19 -1.05
N CYS A 87 -13.33 3.67 -1.57
CA CYS A 87 -13.49 5.09 -1.86
C CYS A 87 -13.57 5.89 -0.55
N PRO A 88 -12.83 7.01 -0.41
CA PRO A 88 -12.93 7.86 0.77
C PRO A 88 -14.17 8.76 0.77
N VAL A 89 -14.87 8.88 -0.36
CA VAL A 89 -16.03 9.78 -0.52
C VAL A 89 -17.34 9.05 -0.22
N ASP A 90 -17.49 7.81 -0.70
CA ASP A 90 -18.70 7.01 -0.52
C ASP A 90 -18.34 5.52 -0.47
N ALA A 91 -18.64 4.87 0.65
CA ALA A 91 -18.34 3.45 0.89
C ALA A 91 -19.20 2.49 0.04
N SER A 92 -20.28 2.97 -0.60
CA SER A 92 -21.11 2.17 -1.50
C SER A 92 -20.48 1.99 -2.89
N HIS A 93 -19.48 2.79 -3.24
CA HIS A 93 -18.77 2.62 -4.51
C HIS A 93 -18.02 1.27 -4.56
N PRO A 94 -17.87 0.68 -5.76
CA PRO A 94 -17.22 -0.62 -5.89
C PRO A 94 -15.79 -0.59 -5.36
N LEU A 95 -15.44 -1.62 -4.58
CA LEU A 95 -14.09 -1.84 -4.11
C LEU A 95 -13.12 -1.97 -5.29
N ARG A 96 -11.87 -1.58 -5.07
CA ARG A 96 -10.76 -1.87 -6.00
C ARG A 96 -9.88 -2.92 -5.39
N LEU A 97 -9.45 -3.87 -6.21
CA LEU A 97 -8.63 -5.00 -5.80
C LEU A 97 -7.30 -4.97 -6.55
N ASN A 98 -6.23 -5.32 -5.87
CA ASN A 98 -4.92 -5.53 -6.45
C ASN A 98 -4.34 -6.82 -5.86
N ILE A 99 -3.86 -7.72 -6.72
CA ILE A 99 -3.21 -8.97 -6.32
C ILE A 99 -1.81 -8.95 -6.93
N GLN A 100 -0.80 -9.21 -6.11
CA GLN A 100 0.61 -9.27 -6.53
C GLN A 100 1.31 -10.41 -5.83
#